data_AF-A0AAX0YVS4-F1
#
_entry.id   AF-A0AAX0YVS4-F1
#
_cell.length_a   1.000
_cell.length_b   1.000
_cell.length_c   1.000
_cell.angle_alpha   90.00
_cell.angle_beta   90.00
_cell.angle_gamma   90.00
#
_symmetry.space_group_name_H-M   'P 1'
#
loop_
_entity.id
_entity.type
_entity.pdbx_description
1 polymer ?
#
loop_
_entity_poly.entity_id
_entity_poly.type
_entity_poly.pdbx_seq_one_letter_code
_entity_poly.pdbx_strand_id
1 'polypeptide(L)'
;MNKRFNLESLPLCGAKTRSGEPCKRKGNKRNGRCKLHGGKSTGAKTEQGKMASRMNALTLFPSWYFGEPIPTSYQQRAYTCFNQLIVLMSHQPINWQNIFHLIDVDRIPLEMLKYQIMELTSINELLILQFALDRYYQEQNSAHLSFTVYMPQLTPSSYSSELSQPQQRYLDDWVNKHNPLQGTFFDTNR
;
A
#
# COMPACT_ATOMS: atom_id res chain seq x y z
N MET A 1 11.06 -41.71 -20.81
CA MET A 1 10.91 -40.28 -21.16
C MET A 1 11.09 -39.42 -19.93
N ASN A 2 12.08 -38.53 -19.92
CA ASN A 2 12.44 -37.71 -18.76
C ASN A 2 11.35 -36.64 -18.50
N LYS A 3 10.44 -36.90 -17.54
CA LYS A 3 9.28 -36.04 -17.20
C LYS A 3 9.67 -34.60 -16.83
N ARG A 4 10.95 -34.33 -16.57
CA ARG A 4 11.48 -33.01 -16.22
C ARG A 4 11.37 -31.96 -17.35
N PHE A 5 11.21 -32.36 -18.61
CA PHE A 5 11.21 -31.42 -19.76
C PHE A 5 9.96 -31.45 -20.64
N ASN A 6 8.81 -31.97 -20.14
CA ASN A 6 7.57 -31.91 -20.93
C ASN A 6 7.00 -30.48 -20.97
N LEU A 7 7.25 -29.78 -22.08
CA LEU A 7 6.81 -28.40 -22.32
C LEU A 7 5.33 -28.28 -22.69
N GLU A 8 4.68 -29.38 -23.10
CA GLU A 8 3.27 -29.39 -23.49
C GLU A 8 2.36 -29.15 -22.28
N SER A 9 2.75 -29.69 -21.12
CA SER A 9 2.05 -29.53 -19.83
C SER A 9 2.10 -28.12 -19.23
N LEU A 10 2.87 -27.20 -19.82
CA LEU A 10 3.03 -25.85 -19.27
C LEU A 10 1.85 -24.95 -19.70
N PRO A 11 1.34 -24.10 -18.79
CA PRO A 11 0.29 -23.14 -19.13
C PRO A 11 0.82 -22.09 -20.11
N LEU A 12 -0.07 -21.41 -20.83
CA LEU A 12 0.30 -20.20 -21.57
C LEU A 12 0.53 -19.03 -20.60
N CYS A 13 1.37 -18.07 -20.99
CA CYS A 13 1.83 -16.97 -20.14
C CYS A 13 0.72 -16.05 -19.59
N GLY A 14 -0.51 -16.11 -20.13
CA GLY A 14 -1.69 -15.37 -19.66
C GLY A 14 -1.56 -13.83 -19.61
N ALA A 15 -0.44 -13.27 -20.07
CA ALA A 15 -0.15 -11.83 -20.02
C ALA A 15 -0.49 -11.21 -21.37
N LYS A 16 -0.81 -9.91 -21.43
CA LYS A 16 -0.97 -9.20 -22.69
C LYS A 16 0.37 -8.69 -23.18
N THR A 17 0.59 -8.76 -24.50
CA THR A 17 1.75 -8.15 -25.16
C THR A 17 1.52 -6.65 -25.34
N ARG A 18 2.54 -5.92 -25.80
CA ARG A 18 2.43 -4.47 -26.06
C ARG A 18 1.33 -4.12 -27.08
N SER A 19 0.99 -5.03 -27.99
CA SER A 19 -0.10 -4.87 -28.95
C SER A 19 -1.48 -5.23 -28.39
N GLY A 20 -1.60 -5.53 -27.09
CA GLY A 20 -2.87 -5.90 -26.44
C GLY A 20 -3.22 -7.39 -26.54
N GLU A 21 -2.59 -8.12 -27.46
CA GLU A 21 -2.86 -9.55 -27.70
C GLU A 21 -2.33 -10.46 -26.59
N PRO A 22 -3.00 -11.59 -26.29
CA PRO A 22 -2.50 -12.59 -25.34
C PRO A 22 -1.12 -13.14 -25.71
N CYS A 23 -0.26 -13.31 -24.70
CA CYS A 23 1.08 -13.83 -24.88
C CYS A 23 1.04 -15.32 -25.23
N LYS A 24 1.54 -15.65 -26.43
CA LYS A 24 1.61 -17.02 -26.97
C LYS A 24 2.73 -17.88 -26.37
N ARG A 25 3.62 -17.32 -25.55
CA ARG A 25 4.72 -18.08 -24.92
C ARG A 25 4.21 -18.96 -23.79
N LYS A 26 4.86 -20.11 -23.59
CA LYS A 26 4.62 -20.97 -22.41
C LYS A 26 5.12 -20.28 -21.14
N GLY A 27 4.31 -20.37 -20.09
CA GLY A 27 4.63 -19.96 -18.73
C GLY A 27 5.42 -21.03 -17.98
N ASN A 28 5.67 -20.78 -16.69
CA ASN A 28 6.22 -21.77 -15.78
C ASN A 28 5.14 -22.32 -14.83
N LYS A 29 5.45 -23.39 -14.09
CA LYS A 29 4.54 -24.00 -13.11
C LYS A 29 4.33 -23.19 -11.83
N ARG A 30 5.23 -22.25 -11.51
CA ARG A 30 5.21 -21.47 -10.26
C ARG A 30 4.19 -20.34 -10.29
N ASN A 31 4.17 -19.54 -11.35
CA ASN A 31 3.31 -18.36 -11.46
C ASN A 31 2.60 -18.25 -12.81
N GLY A 32 2.76 -19.24 -13.70
CA GLY A 32 2.10 -19.25 -15.01
C GLY A 32 2.66 -18.24 -16.01
N ARG A 33 3.66 -17.42 -15.66
CA ARG A 33 4.22 -16.39 -16.56
C ARG A 33 5.48 -16.87 -17.27
N CYS A 34 5.72 -16.39 -18.48
CA CYS A 34 6.94 -16.66 -19.24
C CYS A 34 8.10 -15.78 -18.74
N LYS A 35 9.35 -16.11 -19.12
CA LYS A 35 10.55 -15.37 -18.70
C LYS A 35 10.50 -13.85 -19.00
N LEU A 36 9.74 -13.44 -20.01
CA LEU A 36 9.62 -12.04 -20.44
C LEU A 36 8.49 -11.27 -19.74
N HIS A 37 7.57 -11.96 -19.07
CA HIS A 37 6.44 -11.35 -18.38
C HIS A 37 6.46 -11.70 -16.88
N GLY A 38 7.65 -11.72 -16.28
CA GLY A 38 7.80 -11.95 -14.84
C GLY A 38 7.83 -13.41 -14.41
N GLY A 39 8.00 -14.37 -15.34
CA GLY A 39 8.15 -15.79 -15.01
C GLY A 39 9.36 -16.09 -14.11
N LYS A 40 10.41 -15.27 -14.21
CA LYS A 40 11.56 -15.33 -13.29
C LYS A 40 11.43 -14.39 -12.09
N SER A 41 10.38 -13.57 -12.03
CA SER A 41 10.17 -12.66 -10.90
C SER A 41 9.87 -13.45 -9.64
N THR A 42 10.51 -13.07 -8.54
CA THR A 42 10.20 -13.62 -7.21
C THR A 42 9.05 -12.87 -6.53
N GLY A 43 8.50 -11.84 -7.17
CA GLY A 43 7.61 -10.88 -6.52
C GLY A 43 8.37 -9.96 -5.55
N ALA A 44 7.65 -8.98 -5.02
CA ALA A 44 8.18 -8.10 -4.00
C ALA A 44 8.32 -8.83 -2.66
N LYS A 45 9.48 -8.71 -2.03
CA LYS A 45 9.79 -9.38 -0.76
C LYS A 45 9.51 -8.49 0.45
N THR A 46 9.74 -7.19 0.29
CA THR A 46 9.51 -6.18 1.34
C THR A 46 8.03 -5.81 1.42
N GLU A 47 7.58 -5.40 2.60
CA GLU A 47 6.22 -4.93 2.83
C GLU A 47 5.87 -3.74 1.92
N GLN A 48 6.75 -2.73 1.87
CA GLN A 48 6.63 -1.59 0.95
C GLN A 48 6.51 -2.03 -0.52
N GLY A 49 7.33 -2.99 -0.96
CA GLY A 49 7.29 -3.47 -2.33
C GLY A 49 5.99 -4.22 -2.66
N LYS A 50 5.43 -4.96 -1.69
CA LYS A 50 4.14 -5.65 -1.84
C LYS A 50 3.01 -4.63 -1.95
N MET A 51 3.03 -3.55 -1.16
CA MET A 51 2.06 -2.46 -1.27
C MET A 51 2.10 -1.78 -2.63
N ALA A 52 3.28 -1.38 -3.09
CA ALA A 52 3.45 -0.76 -4.40
C ALA A 52 2.94 -1.69 -5.52
N SER A 53 3.25 -2.99 -5.43
CA SER A 53 2.75 -3.99 -6.38
C SER A 53 1.22 -4.15 -6.33
N ARG A 54 0.60 -4.08 -5.16
CA ARG A 54 -0.86 -4.17 -4.99
C ARG A 54 -1.54 -2.97 -5.64
N MET A 55 -1.02 -1.77 -5.43
CA MET A 55 -1.63 -0.54 -5.95
C MET A 55 -1.58 -0.43 -7.47
N ASN A 56 -0.51 -0.93 -8.10
CA ASN A 56 -0.45 -1.04 -9.56
C ASN A 56 -1.58 -1.90 -10.15
N ALA A 57 -2.15 -2.83 -9.37
CA ALA A 57 -3.29 -3.64 -9.78
C ALA A 57 -4.66 -2.95 -9.51
N LEU A 58 -4.70 -1.96 -8.62
CA LEU A 58 -5.92 -1.26 -8.18
C LEU A 58 -6.18 0.06 -8.89
N THR A 59 -5.37 0.44 -9.89
CA THR A 59 -5.40 1.74 -10.59
C THR A 59 -6.75 2.09 -11.23
N LEU A 60 -7.67 1.13 -11.32
CA LEU A 60 -9.00 1.29 -11.90
C LEU A 60 -10.12 1.44 -10.87
N PHE A 61 -9.89 1.20 -9.58
CA PHE A 61 -10.91 1.32 -8.53
C PHE A 61 -10.59 2.49 -7.59
N PRO A 62 -11.56 3.33 -7.17
CA PRO A 62 -11.35 4.44 -6.25
C PRO A 62 -11.12 3.95 -4.82
N SER A 63 -10.08 3.15 -4.61
CA SER A 63 -9.75 2.54 -3.31
C SER A 63 -9.41 3.56 -2.22
N TRP A 64 -9.11 4.80 -2.56
CA TRP A 64 -8.96 5.88 -1.57
C TRP A 64 -10.31 6.40 -1.08
N TYR A 65 -11.40 6.20 -1.83
CA TYR A 65 -12.76 6.63 -1.50
C TYR A 65 -13.62 5.48 -0.96
N PHE A 66 -13.56 4.33 -1.62
CA PHE A 66 -14.30 3.10 -1.27
C PHE A 66 -13.42 2.05 -0.58
N GLY A 67 -12.24 2.44 -0.11
CA GLY A 67 -11.21 1.53 0.37
C GLY A 67 -11.60 0.67 1.54
N GLU A 68 -10.94 -0.48 1.60
CA GLU A 68 -10.90 -1.29 2.81
C GLU A 68 -10.23 -0.50 3.96
N PRO A 69 -10.76 -0.57 5.19
CA PRO A 69 -10.12 0.03 6.35
C PRO A 69 -8.69 -0.50 6.51
N ILE A 70 -7.82 0.31 7.14
CA ILE A 70 -6.45 -0.11 7.43
C ILE A 70 -6.48 -1.48 8.14
N PRO A 71 -5.68 -2.46 7.69
CA PRO A 71 -5.68 -3.78 8.30
C PRO A 71 -5.45 -3.69 9.82
N THR A 72 -6.24 -4.41 10.61
CA THR A 72 -6.13 -4.38 12.08
C THR A 72 -4.72 -4.74 12.56
N SER A 73 -4.00 -5.60 11.82
CA SER A 73 -2.61 -5.93 12.13
C SER A 73 -1.67 -4.72 12.07
N TYR A 74 -1.94 -3.75 11.19
CA TYR A 74 -1.15 -2.53 11.08
C TYR A 74 -1.47 -1.57 12.21
N GLN A 75 -2.74 -1.46 12.58
CA GLN A 75 -3.17 -0.70 13.76
C GLN A 75 -2.46 -1.23 15.01
N GLN A 76 -2.54 -2.54 15.26
CA GLN A 76 -1.88 -3.17 16.41
C GLN A 76 -0.37 -2.94 16.42
N ARG A 77 0.31 -3.11 15.28
CA ARG A 77 1.75 -2.85 15.14
C ARG A 77 2.09 -1.39 15.43
N ALA A 78 1.39 -0.44 14.82
CA ALA A 78 1.62 0.98 15.05
C ALA A 78 1.46 1.36 16.52
N TYR A 79 0.35 0.97 17.17
CA TYR A 79 0.12 1.33 18.57
C TYR A 79 1.12 0.66 19.51
N THR A 80 1.46 -0.61 19.28
CA THR A 80 2.46 -1.31 20.08
C THR A 80 3.83 -0.65 19.94
N CYS A 81 4.23 -0.37 18.70
CA CYS A 81 5.48 0.29 18.38
C CYS A 81 5.53 1.72 18.97
N PHE A 82 4.44 2.47 18.84
CA PHE A 82 4.34 3.83 19.37
C PHE A 82 4.44 3.87 20.90
N ASN A 83 3.72 2.99 21.61
CA ASN A 83 3.79 2.92 23.07
C ASN A 83 5.21 2.61 23.56
N GLN A 84 5.92 1.69 22.89
CA GLN A 84 7.33 1.40 23.20
C GLN A 84 8.24 2.59 22.91
N LEU A 85 7.99 3.29 21.80
CA LEU A 85 8.75 4.48 21.41
C LEU A 85 8.64 5.58 22.47
N ILE A 86 7.43 5.86 22.96
CA ILE A 86 7.22 6.87 24.02
C ILE A 86 7.98 6.52 25.30
N VAL A 87 7.96 5.25 25.71
CA VAL A 87 8.73 4.79 26.88
C VAL A 87 10.23 5.02 26.65
N LEU A 88 10.77 4.63 25.49
CA LEU A 88 12.19 4.82 25.17
C LEU A 88 12.60 6.30 25.12
N MET A 89 11.73 7.16 24.58
CA MET A 89 11.96 8.60 24.49
C MET A 89 11.91 9.31 25.86
N SER A 90 11.31 8.68 26.87
CA SER A 90 11.23 9.24 28.23
C SER A 90 12.52 9.03 29.05
N HIS A 91 13.38 8.10 28.65
CA HIS A 91 14.63 7.81 29.35
C HIS A 91 15.76 8.80 29.01
N GLN A 92 16.62 9.08 29.98
CA GLN A 92 17.82 9.90 29.80
C GLN A 92 19.06 9.12 30.27
N PRO A 93 20.09 8.92 29.41
CA PRO A 93 20.15 9.33 28.01
C PRO A 93 19.24 8.49 27.10
N ILE A 94 18.76 9.08 26.00
CA ILE A 94 17.91 8.41 25.02
C ILE A 94 18.70 7.30 24.31
N ASN A 95 18.19 6.07 24.33
CA ASN A 95 18.76 4.95 23.58
C ASN A 95 18.27 4.95 22.12
N TRP A 96 19.00 5.67 21.27
CA TRP A 96 18.68 5.81 19.86
C TRP A 96 18.77 4.50 19.07
N GLN A 97 19.67 3.58 19.44
CA GLN A 97 19.81 2.31 18.73
C GLN A 97 18.52 1.48 18.82
N ASN A 98 17.92 1.42 20.01
CA ASN A 98 16.65 0.72 20.21
C ASN A 98 15.49 1.41 19.48
N ILE A 99 15.44 2.75 19.51
CA ILE A 99 14.42 3.52 18.77
C ILE A 99 14.52 3.26 17.27
N PHE A 100 15.73 3.26 16.71
CA PHE A 100 15.91 3.00 15.28
C PHE A 100 15.54 1.58 14.91
N HIS A 101 15.86 0.59 15.74
CA HIS A 101 15.43 -0.79 15.50
C HIS A 101 13.90 -0.91 15.51
N LEU A 102 13.24 -0.26 16.47
CA LEU A 102 11.79 -0.25 16.60
C LEU A 102 11.12 0.39 15.38
N ILE A 103 11.63 1.54 14.92
CA ILE A 103 11.15 2.21 13.71
C ILE A 103 11.42 1.36 12.48
N ASP A 104 12.59 0.73 12.34
CA ASP A 104 12.94 -0.07 11.16
C ASP A 104 11.91 -1.18 10.88
N VAL A 105 11.40 -1.80 11.95
CA VAL A 105 10.41 -2.89 11.87
C VAL A 105 9.04 -2.36 11.45
N ASP A 106 8.59 -1.23 12.02
CA ASP A 106 7.20 -0.77 11.96
C ASP A 106 7.02 0.66 11.40
N ARG A 107 8.00 1.16 10.64
CA ARG A 107 7.97 2.49 10.01
C ARG A 107 6.71 2.73 9.17
N ILE A 108 6.30 1.72 8.41
CA ILE A 108 5.12 1.79 7.54
C ILE A 108 3.85 2.04 8.36
N PRO A 109 3.47 1.16 9.31
CA PRO A 109 2.27 1.39 10.11
C PRO A 109 2.36 2.66 10.96
N LEU A 110 3.53 3.04 11.49
CA LEU A 110 3.72 4.31 12.20
C LEU A 110 3.41 5.54 11.34
N GLU A 111 3.99 5.61 10.14
CA GLU A 111 3.76 6.74 9.23
C GLU A 111 2.31 6.79 8.72
N MET A 112 1.69 5.62 8.51
CA MET A 112 0.28 5.53 8.10
C MET A 112 -0.68 6.07 9.17
N LEU A 113 -0.38 5.84 10.45
CA LEU A 113 -1.30 6.07 11.56
C LEU A 113 -0.96 7.24 12.46
N LYS A 114 0.12 7.99 12.19
CA LYS A 114 0.58 9.10 13.06
C LYS A 114 -0.50 10.13 13.40
N TYR A 115 -1.36 10.49 12.46
CA TYR A 115 -2.45 11.44 12.72
C TYR A 115 -3.62 10.82 13.49
N GLN A 116 -3.90 9.53 13.29
CA GLN A 116 -4.86 8.82 14.13
C GLN A 116 -4.32 8.64 15.55
N ILE A 117 -3.01 8.38 15.71
CA ILE A 117 -2.34 8.38 17.01
C ILE A 117 -2.50 9.75 17.67
N MET A 118 -2.23 10.85 16.95
CA MET A 118 -2.46 12.21 17.46
C MET A 118 -3.89 12.43 17.95
N GLU A 119 -4.91 12.03 17.17
CA GLU A 119 -6.32 12.17 17.57
C GLU A 119 -6.65 11.42 18.87
N LEU A 120 -6.06 10.24 19.07
CA LEU A 120 -6.31 9.40 20.24
C LEU A 120 -5.46 9.78 21.46
N THR A 121 -4.40 10.56 21.25
CA THR A 121 -3.40 10.88 22.27
C THR A 121 -3.23 12.39 22.42
N SER A 122 -2.20 12.97 21.82
CA SER A 122 -1.95 14.41 21.83
C SER A 122 -1.04 14.87 20.70
N ILE A 123 -1.01 16.20 20.48
CA ILE A 123 -0.09 16.85 19.54
C ILE A 123 1.38 16.67 19.97
N ASN A 124 1.67 16.65 21.28
CA ASN A 124 3.03 16.45 21.79
C ASN A 124 3.55 15.04 21.46
N GLU A 125 2.68 14.04 21.55
CA GLU A 125 3.00 12.66 21.19
C GLU A 125 3.24 12.49 19.69
N LEU A 126 2.47 13.19 18.85
CA LEU A 126 2.75 13.30 17.42
C LEU A 126 4.12 13.94 17.17
N LEU A 127 4.47 15.01 17.89
CA LEU A 127 5.76 15.68 17.73
C LEU A 127 6.93 14.74 18.07
N ILE A 128 6.81 13.97 19.15
CA ILE A 128 7.81 12.96 19.55
C ILE A 128 7.95 11.89 18.46
N LEU A 129 6.82 11.36 17.97
CA LEU A 129 6.82 10.36 16.89
C LEU A 129 7.46 10.90 15.61
N GLN A 130 7.05 12.09 15.17
CA GLN A 130 7.57 12.70 13.94
C GLN A 130 9.07 12.99 14.07
N PHE A 131 9.52 13.51 15.21
CA PHE A 131 10.94 13.74 15.48
C PHE A 131 11.76 12.44 15.42
N ALA A 132 11.25 11.37 16.03
CA ALA A 132 11.93 10.07 16.02
C ALA A 132 12.01 9.47 14.60
N LEU A 133 10.94 9.59 13.80
CA LEU A 133 10.91 9.18 12.40
C LEU A 133 11.93 9.97 11.57
N ASP A 134 11.93 11.30 11.67
CA ASP A 134 12.85 12.18 10.94
C ASP A 134 14.31 11.87 11.27
N ARG A 135 14.61 11.68 12.56
CA ARG A 135 15.94 11.28 13.04
C ARG A 135 16.37 9.93 12.46
N TYR A 136 15.46 8.96 12.40
CA TYR A 136 15.73 7.66 11.77
C TYR A 136 16.04 7.82 10.27
N TYR A 137 15.27 8.60 9.52
CA TYR A 137 15.52 8.81 8.08
C TYR A 137 16.87 9.47 7.83
N GLN A 138 17.22 10.47 8.64
CA GLN A 138 18.52 11.13 8.59
C GLN A 138 19.67 10.15 8.87
N GLU A 139 19.54 9.34 9.93
CA GLU A 139 20.59 8.39 10.32
C GLU A 139 20.80 7.30 9.27
N GLN A 140 19.71 6.74 8.74
CA GLN A 140 19.77 5.66 7.76
C GLN A 140 20.08 6.14 6.34
N ASN A 141 20.22 7.46 6.14
CA ASN A 141 20.28 8.09 4.82
C ASN A 141 19.16 7.56 3.89
N SER A 142 17.97 7.36 4.47
CA SER A 142 16.81 6.79 3.79
C SER A 142 15.89 7.92 3.37
N ALA A 143 15.36 7.85 2.14
CA ALA A 143 14.24 8.69 1.77
C ALA A 143 13.02 8.39 2.66
N HIS A 144 12.18 9.41 2.88
CA HIS A 144 10.84 9.19 3.42
C HIS A 144 10.09 8.19 2.55
N LEU A 145 9.32 7.32 3.21
CA LEU A 145 8.51 6.37 2.49
C LEU A 145 7.55 7.11 1.53
N SER A 146 7.64 6.84 0.23
CA SER A 146 6.68 7.35 -0.76
C SER A 146 5.34 6.58 -0.73
N PHE A 147 4.97 6.04 0.44
CA PHE A 147 3.78 5.22 0.60
C PHE A 147 2.50 6.02 0.45
N THR A 148 2.52 7.36 0.60
CA THR A 148 1.36 8.23 0.35
C THR A 148 0.84 8.17 -1.09
N VAL A 149 1.68 7.71 -2.03
CA VAL A 149 1.27 7.39 -3.41
C VAL A 149 0.43 6.11 -3.48
N TYR A 150 0.61 5.21 -2.50
CA TYR A 150 0.06 3.86 -2.49
C TYR A 150 -0.98 3.62 -1.40
N MET A 151 -0.98 4.39 -0.32
CA MET A 151 -2.01 4.39 0.72
C MET A 151 -2.13 5.81 1.29
N PRO A 152 -3.35 6.38 1.31
CA PRO A 152 -3.54 7.71 1.89
C PRO A 152 -3.24 7.66 3.39
N GLN A 153 -2.61 8.72 3.91
CA GLN A 153 -2.56 8.95 5.35
C GLN A 153 -4.00 9.16 5.85
N LEU A 154 -4.36 8.56 6.98
CA LEU A 154 -5.65 8.86 7.59
C LEU A 154 -5.62 10.29 8.11
N THR A 155 -6.39 11.16 7.45
CA THR A 155 -6.58 12.53 7.91
C THR A 155 -7.50 12.50 9.12
N PRO A 156 -7.21 13.27 10.17
CA PRO A 156 -8.12 13.42 11.28
C PRO A 156 -9.50 13.91 10.79
N SER A 157 -10.54 13.51 11.50
CA SER A 157 -11.93 13.90 11.20
C SER A 157 -12.13 15.41 11.12
N SER A 158 -11.42 16.18 11.96
CA SER A 158 -11.44 17.64 11.99
C SER A 158 -10.76 18.31 10.78
N TYR A 159 -9.91 17.58 10.06
CA TYR A 159 -9.21 18.06 8.86
C TYR A 159 -9.69 17.35 7.58
N SER A 160 -10.82 16.64 7.64
CA SER A 160 -11.42 16.07 6.43
C SER A 160 -11.77 17.20 5.46
N SER A 161 -11.22 17.13 4.25
CA SER A 161 -11.57 18.06 3.18
C SER A 161 -12.69 17.50 2.34
N GLU A 162 -13.50 18.39 1.77
CA GLU A 162 -14.36 18.00 0.65
C GLU A 162 -13.50 17.50 -0.51
N LEU A 163 -14.06 16.58 -1.29
CA LEU A 163 -13.39 16.08 -2.49
C LEU A 163 -13.06 17.24 -3.42
N SER A 164 -11.81 17.31 -3.87
CA SER A 164 -11.41 18.29 -4.88
C SER A 164 -12.16 18.05 -6.20
N GLN A 165 -12.34 19.09 -7.02
CA GLN A 165 -13.00 18.97 -8.32
C GLN A 165 -12.40 17.87 -9.22
N PRO A 166 -11.06 17.64 -9.27
CA PRO A 166 -10.50 16.48 -9.98
C PRO A 166 -10.92 15.13 -9.39
N GLN A 167 -10.98 15.00 -8.07
CA GLN A 167 -11.41 13.76 -7.40
C GLN A 167 -12.89 13.47 -7.62
N GLN A 168 -13.74 14.50 -7.55
CA GLN A 168 -15.17 14.39 -7.86
C GLN A 168 -15.36 13.89 -9.29
N ARG A 169 -14.73 14.54 -10.28
CA ARG A 169 -14.79 14.12 -11.69
C ARG A 169 -14.33 12.68 -11.89
N TYR A 170 -13.24 12.28 -11.25
CA TYR A 170 -12.76 10.89 -11.33
C TYR A 170 -13.79 9.89 -10.77
N LEU A 171 -14.43 10.22 -9.65
CA LEU A 171 -15.48 9.38 -9.07
C LEU A 171 -16.71 9.31 -9.96
N ASP A 172 -17.17 10.45 -10.49
CA ASP A 172 -18.32 10.51 -11.40
C ASP A 172 -18.06 9.66 -12.65
N ASP A 173 -16.90 9.83 -13.29
CA ASP A 173 -16.48 9.03 -14.44
C ASP A 173 -16.45 7.54 -14.11
N TRP A 174 -15.93 7.18 -12.92
CA TRP A 174 -15.86 5.80 -12.48
C TRP A 174 -17.24 5.19 -12.23
N VAL A 175 -18.11 5.90 -11.49
CA VAL A 175 -19.47 5.47 -11.16
C VAL A 175 -20.29 5.34 -12.43
N ASN A 176 -20.24 6.31 -13.35
CA ASN A 176 -20.96 6.26 -14.61
C ASN A 176 -20.54 5.05 -15.46
N LYS A 177 -19.24 4.75 -15.51
CA LYS A 177 -18.70 3.61 -16.26
C LYS A 177 -19.05 2.25 -15.64
N HIS A 178 -19.20 2.18 -14.33
CA HIS A 178 -19.45 0.93 -13.59
C HIS A 178 -20.84 0.91 -12.95
N ASN A 179 -21.77 1.75 -13.41
CA ASN A 179 -23.10 1.87 -12.84
C ASN A 179 -23.85 0.54 -13.02
N PRO A 180 -24.14 -0.20 -11.93
CA PRO A 180 -24.79 -1.51 -12.01
C PRO A 180 -26.24 -1.42 -12.50
N LEU A 181 -26.83 -0.22 -12.51
CA LEU A 181 -28.18 0.05 -12.96
C LEU A 181 -28.23 0.50 -14.44
N GLN A 182 -27.08 0.73 -15.08
CA GLN A 182 -27.04 1.20 -16.46
C GLN A 182 -27.71 0.19 -17.41
N GLY A 183 -28.69 0.64 -18.20
CA GLY A 183 -29.47 -0.21 -19.09
C GLY A 183 -30.53 -1.09 -18.40
N THR A 184 -30.69 -0.99 -17.09
CA THR A 184 -31.78 -1.64 -16.35
C THR A 184 -33.05 -0.78 -16.37
N PHE A 185 -34.17 -1.34 -15.92
CA PHE A 185 -35.43 -0.60 -15.77
C PHE A 185 -35.32 0.62 -14.83
N PHE A 186 -34.35 0.61 -13.90
CA PHE A 186 -34.12 1.67 -12.93
C PHE A 186 -33.04 2.68 -13.38
N ASP A 187 -32.63 2.64 -14.64
CA ASP A 187 -31.70 3.63 -15.19
C ASP A 187 -32.42 4.98 -15.36
N THR A 188 -32.09 5.95 -14.51
CA THR A 188 -32.72 7.28 -14.50
C THR A 188 -32.15 8.22 -15.58
N ASN A 189 -31.10 7.80 -16.30
CA ASN A 189 -30.46 8.59 -17.35
C ASN A 189 -30.93 8.20 -18.77
N ARG A 190 -32.12 7.59 -18.89
CA ARG A 190 -32.75 7.20 -20.16
C ARG A 190 -33.68 8.28 -20.71
#